data_AF-G2J9B7-F1
#
_entry.id   AF-G2J9B7-F1
#
_cell.length_a   1.000
_cell.length_b   1.000
_cell.length_c   1.000
_cell.angle_alpha   90.00
_cell.angle_beta   90.00
_cell.angle_gamma   90.00
#
_symmetry.space_group_name_H-M   'P 1'
#
loop_
_entity.id
_entity.type
_entity.pdbx_description
1 polymer ?
#
loop_
_entity_poly.entity_id
_entity_poly.type
_entity_poly.pdbx_seq_one_letter_code
_entity_poly.pdbx_strand_id
1 'polypeptide(L)'
;MKPIDQALKVLLQRDASPEEVAKFYQIKEICGFSEHDSVWSILLAFGHYEILYKEISKHITDQTRELLADHKLALESSARASERAVQASLVESVAKTSREMANRAVEAGKVLASQELRRKMMFAIIGSLAIAIPATGSLVWGAYAIGQRSGFVKAKADSEWIQSPEGQAARAFARLNNIQSMLECPPNYLIHKVGNSTYCVPYDRKNKRSFGWRIK
;
A
#
# COMPACT_ATOMS: atom_id res chain seq x y z
N MET A 1 60.10 44.95 72.10
CA MET A 1 59.29 44.25 71.07
C MET A 1 57.81 44.39 71.44
N LYS A 2 56.85 44.28 70.50
CA LYS A 2 55.42 44.30 70.90
C LYS A 2 55.08 43.01 71.68
N PRO A 3 54.15 43.05 72.65
CA PRO A 3 53.61 41.85 73.30
C PRO A 3 53.14 40.80 72.28
N ILE A 4 53.24 39.51 72.62
CA ILE A 4 52.98 38.38 71.70
C ILE A 4 51.57 38.46 71.10
N ASP A 5 50.58 38.79 71.93
CA ASP A 5 49.18 39.02 71.56
C ASP A 5 49.04 40.15 70.52
N GLN A 6 49.74 41.26 70.72
CA GLN A 6 49.69 42.42 69.82
C GLN A 6 50.43 42.14 68.52
N ALA A 7 51.53 41.36 68.55
CA ALA A 7 52.27 40.95 67.36
C ALA A 7 51.45 39.95 66.51
N LEU A 8 50.83 38.96 67.15
CA LEU A 8 49.94 38.01 66.48
C LEU A 8 48.73 38.70 65.87
N LYS A 9 48.11 39.66 66.56
CA LYS A 9 46.99 40.43 66.01
C LYS A 9 47.35 41.17 64.72
N VAL A 10 48.57 41.73 64.66
CA VAL A 10 49.06 42.42 63.46
C VAL A 10 49.32 41.42 62.32
N LEU A 11 49.90 40.25 62.62
CA LEU A 11 50.23 39.24 61.61
C LEU A 11 48.98 38.51 61.09
N LEU A 12 48.04 38.16 61.97
CA LEU A 12 46.84 37.42 61.64
C LEU A 12 45.71 38.31 61.11
N GLN A 13 45.81 39.64 61.29
CA GLN A 13 44.74 40.61 60.99
C GLN A 13 43.40 40.29 61.70
N ARG A 14 43.44 39.44 62.73
CA ARG A 14 42.33 39.07 63.61
C ARG A 14 42.85 38.91 65.04
N ASP A 15 41.95 38.89 66.01
CA ASP A 15 42.33 38.52 67.38
C ASP A 15 42.78 37.05 67.40
N ALA A 16 43.93 36.81 68.02
CA ALA A 16 44.47 35.47 68.21
C ALA A 16 43.66 34.73 69.28
N SER A 17 43.43 33.43 69.08
CA SER A 17 42.73 32.63 70.06
C SER A 17 43.55 32.46 71.34
N PRO A 18 42.92 32.23 72.51
CA PRO A 18 43.65 31.97 73.75
C PRO A 18 44.64 30.81 73.63
N GLU A 19 44.31 29.78 72.84
CA GLU A 19 45.17 28.62 72.59
C GLU A 19 46.38 28.98 71.71
N GLU A 20 46.16 29.79 70.65
CA GLU A 20 47.23 30.30 69.78
C GLU A 20 48.23 31.10 70.62
N VAL A 21 47.73 32.02 71.45
CA VAL A 21 48.56 32.86 72.33
C VAL A 21 49.30 32.03 73.38
N ALA A 22 48.60 31.10 74.06
CA ALA A 22 49.20 30.23 75.07
C ALA A 22 50.33 29.38 74.50
N LYS A 23 50.20 28.88 73.26
CA LYS A 23 51.23 28.11 72.58
C LYS A 23 52.54 28.90 72.44
N PHE A 24 52.49 30.16 72.03
CA PHE A 24 53.70 30.98 71.90
C PHE A 24 54.31 31.35 73.25
N TYR A 25 53.50 31.59 74.29
CA TYR A 25 54.02 31.79 75.65
C TYR A 25 54.69 30.53 76.20
N GLN A 26 54.13 29.35 75.94
CA GLN A 26 54.74 28.08 76.34
C GLN A 26 56.10 27.86 75.64
N ILE A 27 56.19 28.16 74.34
CA ILE A 27 57.46 28.09 73.59
C ILE A 27 58.48 29.09 74.15
N LYS A 28 58.02 30.30 74.55
CA LYS A 28 58.88 31.31 75.20
C LYS A 28 59.56 30.74 76.43
N GLU A 29 58.75 30.12 77.28
CA GLU A 29 59.15 29.64 78.60
C GLU A 29 60.08 28.44 78.49
N ILE A 30 59.74 27.46 77.64
CA ILE A 30 60.54 26.25 77.43
C ILE A 30 61.91 26.58 76.84
N CYS A 31 61.97 27.50 75.87
CA CYS A 31 63.20 27.84 75.18
C CYS A 31 64.02 28.95 75.86
N GLY A 32 63.50 29.58 76.91
CA GLY A 32 64.20 30.62 77.68
C GLY A 32 64.49 31.90 76.87
N PHE A 33 63.68 32.21 75.86
CA PHE A 33 63.92 33.38 75.00
C PHE A 33 63.63 34.69 75.73
N SER A 34 64.55 35.65 75.60
CA SER A 34 64.34 37.02 76.04
C SER A 34 63.34 37.75 75.15
N GLU A 35 62.66 38.76 75.67
CA GLU A 35 61.67 39.55 74.90
C GLU A 35 62.27 40.32 73.72
N HIS A 36 63.59 40.49 73.68
CA HIS A 36 64.31 41.27 72.68
C HIS A 36 65.10 40.40 71.70
N ASP A 37 64.90 39.08 71.72
CA ASP A 37 65.59 38.17 70.82
C ASP A 37 65.02 38.25 69.39
N SER A 38 65.91 38.35 68.41
CA SER A 38 65.57 38.29 66.97
C SER A 38 64.89 36.98 66.57
N VAL A 39 65.17 35.88 67.28
CA VAL A 39 64.58 34.55 67.04
C VAL A 39 63.06 34.58 67.18
N TRP A 40 62.51 35.48 67.99
CA TRP A 40 61.07 35.65 68.16
C TRP A 40 60.33 36.16 66.94
N SER A 41 60.94 37.04 66.14
CA SER A 41 60.29 37.52 64.92
C SER A 41 60.13 36.37 63.91
N ILE A 42 61.11 35.46 63.86
CA ILE A 42 61.10 34.29 62.98
C ILE A 42 60.07 33.26 63.47
N LEU A 43 60.02 32.98 64.78
CA LEU A 43 59.06 32.01 65.33
C LEU A 43 57.61 32.49 65.21
N LEU A 44 57.35 33.79 65.38
CA LEU A 44 56.03 34.36 65.12
C LEU A 44 55.64 34.28 63.64
N ALA A 45 56.58 34.52 62.71
CA ALA A 45 56.32 34.37 61.28
C ALA A 45 56.00 32.92 60.90
N PHE A 46 56.76 31.93 61.39
CA PHE A 46 56.47 30.52 61.13
C PHE A 46 55.16 30.06 61.75
N GLY A 47 54.87 30.50 62.97
CA GLY A 47 53.60 30.16 63.61
C GLY A 47 52.40 30.83 62.93
N HIS A 48 52.56 32.03 62.36
CA HIS A 48 51.55 32.63 61.48
C HIS A 48 51.26 31.73 60.27
N TYR A 49 52.30 31.24 59.58
CA TYR A 49 52.10 30.30 58.46
C TYR A 49 51.45 28.99 58.91
N GLU A 50 51.82 28.42 60.06
CA GLU A 50 51.19 27.20 60.57
C GLU A 50 49.68 27.38 60.79
N ILE A 51 49.29 28.51 61.41
CA ILE A 51 47.89 28.86 61.64
C ILE A 51 47.16 29.03 60.30
N LEU A 52 47.75 29.78 59.37
CA LEU A 52 47.18 30.04 58.05
C LEU A 52 46.96 28.74 57.26
N TYR A 53 47.93 27.82 57.26
CA TYR A 53 47.80 26.55 56.55
C TYR A 53 46.71 25.65 57.12
N LYS A 54 46.53 25.63 58.44
CA LYS A 54 45.43 24.89 59.09
C LYS A 54 44.07 25.45 58.70
N GLU A 55 43.95 26.76 58.67
CA GLU A 55 42.71 27.45 58.29
C GLU A 55 42.35 27.20 56.83
N ILE A 56 43.31 27.36 55.91
CA ILE A 56 43.11 27.06 54.47
C ILE A 56 42.69 25.61 54.26
N SER A 57 43.34 24.64 54.91
CA SER A 57 43.00 23.22 54.77
C SER A 57 41.56 22.92 55.23
N LYS A 58 41.13 23.56 56.32
CA LYS A 58 39.76 23.44 56.82
C LYS A 58 38.76 24.02 55.81
N HIS A 59 39.02 25.23 55.30
CA HIS A 59 38.16 25.85 54.28
C HIS A 59 38.05 25.02 53.01
N ILE A 60 39.16 24.46 52.50
CA ILE A 60 39.13 23.58 51.34
C ILE A 60 38.28 22.35 51.63
N THR A 61 38.42 21.74 52.80
CA THR A 61 37.64 20.55 53.17
C THR A 61 36.14 20.86 53.23
N ASP A 62 35.78 21.99 53.84
CA ASP A 62 34.38 22.40 53.96
C ASP A 62 33.78 22.76 52.59
N GLN A 63 34.49 23.53 51.76
CA GLN A 63 34.06 23.84 50.39
C GLN A 63 33.97 22.59 49.50
N THR A 64 34.90 21.64 49.66
CA THR A 64 34.86 20.38 48.91
C THR A 64 33.64 19.55 49.31
N ARG A 65 33.28 19.52 50.60
CA ARG A 65 32.07 18.82 51.07
C ARG A 65 30.80 19.45 50.51
N GLU A 66 30.73 20.78 50.49
CA GLU A 66 29.61 21.52 49.92
C GLU A 66 29.48 21.26 48.42
N LEU A 67 30.58 21.41 47.66
CA LEU A 67 30.60 21.11 46.22
C LEU A 67 30.20 19.67 45.93
N LEU A 68 30.66 18.70 46.72
CA LEU A 68 30.30 17.29 46.53
C LEU A 68 28.81 17.04 46.79
N ALA A 69 28.23 17.73 47.78
CA ALA A 69 26.80 17.65 48.06
C ALA A 69 25.97 18.25 46.91
N ASP A 70 26.36 19.41 46.40
CA ASP A 70 25.71 20.06 45.26
C ASP A 70 25.82 19.22 43.99
N HIS A 71 27.01 18.67 43.71
CA HIS A 71 27.21 17.76 42.59
C HIS A 71 26.36 16.50 42.72
N LYS A 72 26.21 15.94 43.92
CA LYS A 72 25.33 14.79 44.16
C LYS A 72 23.86 15.14 43.87
N LEU A 73 23.37 16.28 44.37
CA LEU A 73 22.00 16.74 44.10
C LEU A 73 21.78 16.99 42.61
N ALA A 74 22.74 17.61 41.93
CA ALA A 74 22.69 17.84 40.49
C ALA A 74 22.64 16.52 39.71
N LEU A 75 23.50 15.54 40.06
CA LEU A 75 23.51 14.21 39.45
C LEU A 75 22.20 13.47 39.69
N GLU A 76 21.65 13.47 40.91
CA GLU A 76 20.36 12.86 41.21
C GLU A 76 19.22 13.52 40.42
N SER A 77 19.25 14.84 40.29
CA SER A 77 18.25 15.57 39.49
C SER A 77 18.33 15.21 38.00
N SER A 78 19.54 15.09 37.46
CA SER A 78 19.80 14.71 36.07
C SER A 78 19.41 13.26 35.80
N ALA A 79 19.72 12.35 36.73
CA ALA A 79 19.30 10.94 36.67
C ALA A 79 17.77 10.81 36.66
N ARG A 80 17.05 11.53 37.53
CA ARG A 80 15.58 11.54 37.50
C ARG A 80 15.03 12.17 36.22
N ALA A 81 15.71 13.14 35.63
CA ALA A 81 15.31 13.73 34.36
C ALA A 81 15.50 12.75 33.20
N SER A 82 16.64 12.04 33.16
CA SER A 82 16.91 11.02 32.15
C SER A 82 15.98 9.82 32.28
N GLU A 83 15.66 9.37 33.49
CA GLU A 83 14.65 8.32 33.73
C GLU A 83 13.29 8.70 33.15
N ARG A 84 12.81 9.93 33.41
CA ARG A 84 11.54 10.41 32.86
C ARG A 84 11.59 10.50 31.33
N ALA A 85 12.69 10.97 30.76
CA ALA A 85 12.86 11.03 29.31
C ALA A 85 12.85 9.63 28.67
N VAL A 86 13.52 8.66 29.29
CA VAL A 86 13.52 7.26 28.84
C VAL A 86 12.13 6.64 28.95
N GLN A 87 11.41 6.85 30.05
CA GLN A 87 10.03 6.37 30.21
C GLN A 87 9.10 6.98 29.16
N ALA A 88 9.20 8.29 28.91
CA ALA A 88 8.40 8.96 27.89
C ALA A 88 8.69 8.40 26.48
N SER A 89 9.97 8.21 26.14
CA SER A 89 10.39 7.60 24.87
C SER A 89 9.90 6.16 24.74
N LEU A 90 9.90 5.39 25.83
CA LEU A 90 9.40 4.03 25.84
C LEU A 90 7.89 4.00 25.60
N VAL A 91 7.12 4.86 26.29
CA VAL A 91 5.67 4.97 26.11
C VAL A 91 5.33 5.35 24.67
N GLU A 92 6.03 6.33 24.08
CA GLU A 92 5.82 6.73 22.68
C GLU A 92 6.15 5.58 21.71
N SER A 93 7.25 4.86 21.95
CA SER A 93 7.65 3.71 21.13
C SER A 93 6.62 2.57 21.21
N VAL A 94 6.11 2.29 22.42
CA VAL A 94 5.06 1.28 22.64
C VAL A 94 3.75 1.74 21.98
N ALA A 95 3.37 3.01 22.10
CA ALA A 95 2.18 3.55 21.46
C ALA A 95 2.27 3.48 19.92
N LYS A 96 3.43 3.83 19.35
CA LYS A 96 3.70 3.75 17.92
C LYS A 96 3.65 2.31 17.40
N THR A 97 4.35 1.39 18.06
CA THR A 97 4.33 -0.04 17.69
C THR A 97 2.94 -0.64 17.82
N SER A 98 2.19 -0.28 18.87
CA SER A 98 0.79 -0.72 19.04
C SER A 98 -0.11 -0.21 17.91
N ARG A 99 0.04 1.05 17.50
CA ARG A 99 -0.69 1.63 16.35
C ARG A 99 -0.32 0.95 15.03
N GLU A 100 0.97 0.70 14.79
CA GLU A 100 1.43 -0.02 13.61
C GLU A 100 0.89 -1.45 13.58
N MET A 101 0.88 -2.17 14.71
CA MET A 101 0.29 -3.50 14.81
C MET A 101 -1.21 -3.48 14.55
N ALA A 102 -1.94 -2.52 15.13
CA ALA A 102 -3.38 -2.37 14.90
C ALA A 102 -3.67 -2.08 13.42
N ASN A 103 -2.91 -1.19 12.78
CA ASN A 103 -3.05 -0.89 11.36
C ASN A 103 -2.76 -2.12 10.49
N ARG A 104 -1.68 -2.86 10.78
CA ARG A 104 -1.38 -4.12 10.07
C ARG A 104 -2.48 -5.17 10.26
N ALA A 105 -3.07 -5.27 11.45
CA ALA A 105 -4.19 -6.17 11.70
C ALA A 105 -5.44 -5.76 10.90
N VAL A 106 -5.74 -4.47 10.81
CA VAL A 106 -6.84 -3.94 9.99
C VAL A 106 -6.59 -4.18 8.50
N GLU A 107 -5.37 -3.94 8.01
CA GLU A 107 -4.97 -4.21 6.62
C GLU A 107 -5.07 -5.70 6.30
N ALA A 108 -4.54 -6.57 7.16
CA ALA A 108 -4.67 -8.02 7.03
C ALA A 108 -6.15 -8.44 7.01
N GLY A 109 -6.98 -7.87 7.90
CA GLY A 109 -8.43 -8.10 7.92
C GLY A 109 -9.11 -7.68 6.61
N LYS A 110 -8.74 -6.54 6.03
CA LYS A 110 -9.24 -6.08 4.72
C LYS A 110 -8.83 -7.01 3.59
N VAL A 111 -7.57 -7.47 3.57
CA VAL A 111 -7.09 -8.41 2.55
C VAL A 111 -7.86 -9.72 2.64
N LEU A 112 -8.00 -10.28 3.84
CA LEU A 112 -8.75 -11.52 4.07
C LEU A 112 -10.23 -11.37 3.67
N ALA A 113 -10.90 -10.29 4.08
CA ALA A 113 -12.28 -10.01 3.70
C ALA A 113 -12.44 -9.85 2.17
N SER A 114 -11.49 -9.17 1.52
CA SER A 114 -11.49 -9.03 0.06
C SER A 114 -11.27 -10.36 -0.67
N GLN A 115 -10.50 -11.27 -0.06
CA GLN A 115 -10.21 -12.58 -0.62
C GLN A 115 -11.43 -13.51 -0.52
N GLU A 116 -12.20 -13.45 0.56
CA GLU A 116 -13.48 -14.16 0.68
C GLU A 116 -14.51 -13.68 -0.34
N LEU A 117 -14.64 -12.36 -0.52
CA LEU A 117 -15.58 -11.79 -1.50
C LEU A 117 -15.17 -12.16 -2.93
N ARG A 118 -13.87 -12.07 -3.26
CA ARG A 118 -13.34 -12.50 -4.57
C ARG A 118 -13.59 -14.00 -4.81
N ARG A 119 -13.40 -14.84 -3.81
CA ARG A 119 -13.66 -16.28 -3.92
C ARG A 119 -15.14 -16.57 -4.19
N LYS A 120 -16.05 -15.92 -3.46
CA LYS A 120 -17.51 -16.05 -3.68
C LYS A 120 -17.92 -15.54 -5.07
N MET A 121 -17.38 -14.40 -5.51
CA MET A 121 -17.62 -13.85 -6.85
C MET A 121 -17.13 -14.79 -7.96
N MET A 122 -15.94 -15.37 -7.82
CA MET A 122 -15.41 -16.33 -8.81
C MET A 122 -16.31 -17.57 -8.93
N PHE A 123 -16.79 -18.12 -7.81
CA PHE A 123 -17.74 -19.24 -7.85
C PHE A 123 -19.08 -18.86 -8.48
N ALA A 124 -19.59 -17.66 -8.22
CA ALA A 124 -20.83 -17.18 -8.84
C ALA A 124 -20.69 -17.02 -10.36
N ILE A 125 -19.58 -16.45 -10.84
CA ILE A 125 -19.31 -16.29 -12.28
C ILE A 125 -19.19 -17.66 -12.96
N ILE A 126 -18.39 -18.57 -12.42
CA ILE A 126 -18.22 -19.92 -12.97
C ILE A 126 -19.55 -20.68 -12.97
N GLY A 127 -20.34 -20.58 -11.89
CA GLY A 127 -21.66 -21.19 -11.81
C GLY A 127 -22.63 -20.66 -12.87
N SER A 128 -22.66 -19.34 -13.09
CA SER A 128 -23.51 -18.73 -14.12
C SER A 128 -23.12 -19.14 -15.55
N LEU A 129 -21.81 -19.20 -15.83
CA LEU A 129 -21.29 -19.58 -17.14
C LEU A 129 -21.53 -21.07 -17.45
N ALA A 130 -21.40 -21.93 -16.43
CA ALA A 130 -21.64 -23.36 -16.55
C ALA A 130 -23.10 -23.69 -16.91
N ILE A 131 -24.05 -22.81 -16.59
CA ILE A 131 -25.47 -22.97 -16.93
C ILE A 131 -25.79 -22.36 -18.30
N ALA A 132 -25.25 -21.18 -18.61
CA ALA A 132 -25.58 -20.43 -19.83
C ALA A 132 -25.06 -21.11 -21.11
N ILE A 133 -23.85 -21.68 -21.10
CA ILE A 133 -23.26 -22.31 -22.29
C ILE A 133 -24.04 -23.56 -22.73
N PRO A 134 -24.37 -24.53 -21.86
CA PRO A 134 -25.18 -25.68 -22.28
C PRO A 134 -26.61 -25.31 -22.68
N ALA A 135 -27.22 -24.32 -22.01
CA ALA A 135 -28.57 -23.86 -22.34
C ALA A 135 -28.63 -23.25 -23.75
N THR A 136 -27.67 -22.39 -24.09
CA THR A 136 -27.59 -21.83 -25.46
C THR A 136 -27.21 -22.88 -26.50
N GLY A 137 -26.28 -23.78 -26.19
CA GLY A 137 -25.90 -24.87 -27.09
C GLY A 137 -27.04 -25.82 -27.43
N SER A 138 -27.86 -26.18 -26.43
CA SER A 138 -29.04 -27.03 -26.63
C SER A 138 -30.14 -26.36 -27.45
N LEU A 139 -30.36 -25.06 -27.29
CA LEU A 139 -31.28 -24.28 -28.12
C LEU A 139 -30.82 -24.20 -29.59
N VAL A 140 -29.54 -23.91 -29.82
CA VAL A 140 -28.97 -23.83 -31.18
C VAL A 140 -29.02 -25.19 -31.88
N TRP A 141 -28.66 -26.27 -31.18
CA TRP A 141 -28.74 -27.62 -31.73
C TRP A 141 -30.18 -28.02 -32.07
N GLY A 142 -31.14 -27.70 -31.19
CA GLY A 142 -32.56 -27.94 -31.43
C GLY A 142 -33.08 -27.21 -32.68
N ALA A 143 -32.76 -25.92 -32.82
CA ALA A 143 -33.14 -25.13 -33.99
C ALA A 143 -32.50 -25.66 -35.28
N TYR A 144 -31.22 -26.04 -35.23
CA TYR A 144 -30.50 -26.62 -36.36
C TYR A 144 -31.13 -27.94 -36.82
N ALA A 145 -31.46 -28.84 -35.89
CA ALA A 145 -32.06 -30.13 -36.21
C ALA A 145 -33.46 -29.98 -36.84
N ILE A 146 -34.26 -29.00 -36.40
CA ILE A 146 -35.58 -28.70 -37.00
C ILE A 146 -35.42 -28.10 -38.41
N GLY A 147 -34.46 -27.19 -38.60
CA GLY A 147 -34.15 -26.60 -39.90
C GLY A 147 -33.68 -27.64 -40.91
N GLN A 148 -32.80 -28.56 -40.52
CA GLN A 148 -32.34 -29.63 -41.40
C GLN A 148 -33.47 -30.60 -41.80
N ARG A 149 -34.37 -30.96 -40.88
CA ARG A 149 -35.50 -31.84 -41.20
C ARG A 149 -36.44 -31.20 -42.21
N SER A 150 -36.80 -29.94 -42.02
CA SER A 150 -37.67 -29.22 -42.96
C SER A 150 -37.02 -29.02 -44.34
N GLY A 151 -35.73 -28.68 -44.38
CA GLY A 151 -34.95 -28.58 -45.62
C GLY A 151 -34.79 -29.92 -46.35
N PHE A 152 -34.56 -31.01 -45.61
CA PHE A 152 -34.43 -32.35 -46.17
C PHE A 152 -35.75 -32.86 -46.77
N VAL A 153 -36.89 -32.64 -46.09
CA VAL A 153 -38.20 -33.03 -46.60
C VAL A 153 -38.52 -32.28 -47.91
N LYS A 154 -38.23 -30.98 -47.97
CA LYS A 154 -38.44 -30.18 -49.18
C LYS A 154 -37.51 -30.61 -50.32
N ALA A 155 -36.22 -30.76 -50.04
CA ALA A 155 -35.24 -31.22 -51.03
C ALA A 155 -35.56 -32.63 -51.56
N LYS A 156 -36.05 -33.52 -50.70
CA LYS A 156 -36.50 -34.86 -51.09
C LYS A 156 -37.71 -34.79 -52.03
N ALA A 157 -38.74 -34.01 -51.68
CA ALA A 157 -39.92 -33.83 -52.52
C ALA A 157 -39.57 -33.21 -53.90
N ASP A 158 -38.69 -32.20 -53.92
CA ASP A 158 -38.23 -31.59 -55.18
C ASP A 158 -37.41 -32.58 -56.02
N SER A 159 -36.57 -33.40 -55.37
CA SER A 159 -35.78 -34.43 -56.06
C SER A 159 -36.63 -35.56 -56.65
N GLU A 160 -37.69 -35.95 -55.96
CA GLU A 160 -38.65 -36.97 -56.42
C GLU A 160 -39.46 -36.44 -57.61
N TRP A 161 -39.92 -35.18 -57.56
CA TRP A 161 -40.61 -34.56 -58.69
C TRP A 161 -39.71 -34.45 -59.93
N ILE A 162 -38.46 -34.02 -59.77
CA ILE A 162 -37.50 -33.90 -60.86
C ILE A 162 -37.27 -35.23 -61.61
N GLN A 163 -37.33 -36.35 -60.89
CA GLN A 163 -37.11 -37.69 -61.47
C GLN A 163 -38.36 -38.28 -62.13
N SER A 164 -39.55 -37.73 -61.87
CA SER A 164 -40.80 -38.14 -62.50
C SER A 164 -40.80 -37.96 -64.04
N PRO A 165 -41.65 -38.67 -64.79
CA PRO A 165 -41.79 -38.47 -66.23
C PRO A 165 -42.09 -37.01 -66.60
N GLU A 166 -42.94 -36.34 -65.82
CA GLU A 166 -43.30 -34.94 -66.00
C GLU A 166 -42.11 -34.00 -65.72
N GLY A 167 -41.34 -34.27 -64.67
CA GLY A 167 -40.13 -33.52 -64.33
C GLY A 167 -39.02 -33.66 -65.37
N GLN A 168 -38.84 -34.86 -65.93
CA GLN A 168 -37.90 -35.11 -67.02
C GLN A 168 -38.34 -34.39 -68.31
N ALA A 169 -39.63 -34.42 -68.64
CA ALA A 169 -40.18 -33.67 -69.78
C ALA A 169 -39.97 -32.15 -69.59
N ALA A 170 -40.28 -31.62 -68.41
CA ALA A 170 -40.01 -30.23 -68.08
C ALA A 170 -38.52 -29.88 -68.19
N ARG A 171 -37.59 -30.73 -67.72
CA ARG A 171 -36.15 -30.51 -67.93
C ARG A 171 -35.74 -30.52 -69.40
N ALA A 172 -36.32 -31.41 -70.21
CA ALA A 172 -36.06 -31.44 -71.65
C ALA A 172 -36.54 -30.16 -72.33
N PHE A 173 -37.74 -29.68 -71.99
CA PHE A 173 -38.26 -28.39 -72.46
C PHE A 173 -37.40 -27.21 -72.00
N ALA A 174 -36.88 -27.22 -70.76
CA ALA A 174 -36.00 -26.19 -70.23
C ALA A 174 -34.71 -26.08 -71.04
N ARG A 175 -34.09 -27.23 -71.38
CA ARG A 175 -32.86 -27.29 -72.19
C ARG A 175 -33.04 -26.81 -73.62
N LEU A 176 -34.25 -26.96 -74.17
CA LEU A 176 -34.62 -26.44 -75.49
C LEU A 176 -34.91 -24.92 -75.47
N ASN A 177 -34.58 -24.23 -74.36
CA ASN A 177 -34.69 -22.79 -74.15
C ASN A 177 -36.11 -22.23 -74.33
N ASN A 178 -37.16 -23.05 -74.15
CA ASN A 178 -38.53 -22.68 -74.49
C ASN A 178 -39.48 -22.58 -73.29
N ILE A 179 -39.01 -22.76 -72.04
CA ILE A 179 -39.89 -22.65 -70.86
C ILE A 179 -40.13 -21.20 -70.48
N GLN A 180 -39.09 -20.37 -70.46
CA GLN A 180 -39.25 -18.96 -70.11
C GLN A 180 -40.13 -18.24 -71.14
N SER A 181 -40.01 -18.60 -72.41
CA SER A 181 -40.88 -18.08 -73.48
C SER A 181 -42.34 -18.48 -73.35
N MET A 182 -42.64 -19.64 -72.75
CA MET A 182 -44.03 -20.04 -72.44
C MET A 182 -44.63 -19.22 -71.29
N LEU A 183 -43.80 -18.75 -70.35
CA LEU A 183 -44.25 -17.97 -69.19
C LEU A 183 -44.34 -16.46 -69.49
N GLU A 184 -43.42 -15.93 -70.30
CA GLU A 184 -43.26 -14.49 -70.51
C GLU A 184 -43.77 -13.99 -71.89
N CYS A 185 -44.08 -14.90 -72.82
CA CYS A 185 -44.54 -14.60 -74.19
C CYS A 185 -43.71 -13.51 -74.92
N PRO A 186 -42.46 -13.82 -75.32
CA PRO A 186 -41.52 -12.84 -75.88
C PRO A 186 -41.96 -12.33 -77.27
N PRO A 187 -41.42 -11.19 -77.74
CA PRO A 187 -41.93 -10.44 -78.91
C PRO A 187 -41.87 -11.14 -80.28
N ASN A 188 -41.20 -12.29 -80.36
CA ASN A 188 -41.19 -13.20 -81.50
C ASN A 188 -42.38 -14.18 -81.55
N TYR A 189 -43.30 -14.07 -80.58
CA TYR A 189 -44.55 -14.82 -80.54
C TYR A 189 -45.73 -13.88 -80.85
N LEU A 190 -46.78 -14.43 -81.45
CA LEU A 190 -48.06 -13.74 -81.59
C LEU A 190 -49.00 -14.17 -80.48
N ILE A 191 -49.64 -13.18 -79.87
CA ILE A 191 -50.72 -13.40 -78.92
C ILE A 191 -52.01 -13.63 -79.73
N HIS A 192 -52.54 -14.85 -79.65
CA HIS A 192 -53.82 -15.20 -80.24
C HIS A 192 -54.87 -15.31 -79.14
N LYS A 193 -55.99 -14.60 -79.26
CA LYS A 193 -57.12 -14.73 -78.33
C LYS A 193 -58.21 -15.58 -78.97
N VAL A 194 -58.66 -16.61 -78.26
CA VAL A 194 -59.82 -17.42 -78.67
C VAL A 194 -60.75 -17.51 -77.46
N GLY A 195 -61.93 -16.91 -77.55
CA GLY A 195 -62.84 -16.77 -76.41
C GLY A 195 -62.17 -16.02 -75.25
N ASN A 196 -62.16 -16.64 -74.06
CA ASN A 196 -61.58 -16.06 -72.85
C ASN A 196 -60.11 -16.47 -72.60
N SER A 197 -59.53 -17.24 -73.51
CA SER A 197 -58.16 -17.76 -73.38
C SER A 197 -57.18 -17.01 -74.27
N THR A 198 -56.00 -16.72 -73.72
CA THR A 198 -54.91 -16.06 -74.43
C THR A 198 -53.81 -17.08 -74.70
N TYR A 199 -53.48 -17.28 -75.97
CA TYR A 199 -52.47 -18.22 -76.44
C TYR A 199 -51.24 -17.46 -76.94
N CYS A 200 -50.05 -17.90 -76.53
CA CYS A 200 -48.79 -17.40 -77.06
C CYS A 200 -48.28 -18.38 -78.11
N VAL A 201 -48.32 -18.01 -79.39
CA VAL A 201 -47.98 -18.91 -80.51
C VAL A 201 -46.72 -18.41 -81.21
N PRO A 202 -45.70 -19.27 -81.42
CA PRO A 202 -44.50 -18.88 -82.18
C PRO A 202 -44.89 -18.42 -83.59
N TYR A 203 -44.39 -17.26 -84.01
CA TYR A 203 -44.72 -16.72 -85.33
C TYR A 203 -43.48 -16.23 -86.07
N ASP A 204 -43.27 -16.77 -87.27
CA ASP A 204 -42.20 -16.31 -88.16
C ASP A 204 -42.71 -15.22 -89.08
N ARG A 205 -42.24 -13.99 -88.80
CA ARG A 205 -42.57 -12.80 -89.57
C ARG A 205 -42.02 -12.83 -90.99
N LYS A 206 -40.93 -13.55 -91.27
CA LYS A 206 -40.34 -13.61 -92.62
C LYS A 206 -41.20 -14.44 -93.57
N ASN A 207 -41.65 -15.61 -93.10
CA ASN A 207 -42.46 -16.53 -93.91
C ASN A 207 -43.97 -16.37 -93.69
N LYS A 208 -44.39 -15.44 -92.82
CA LYS A 208 -45.78 -15.18 -92.43
C LYS A 208 -46.53 -16.44 -91.96
N ARG A 209 -45.85 -17.33 -91.22
CA ARG A 209 -46.41 -18.60 -90.75
C ARG A 209 -46.18 -18.78 -89.25
N SER A 210 -47.18 -19.32 -88.56
CA SER A 210 -47.01 -19.80 -87.19
C SER A 210 -46.42 -21.19 -87.18
N PHE A 211 -45.50 -21.45 -86.26
CA PHE A 211 -44.96 -22.78 -86.03
C PHE A 211 -45.56 -23.37 -84.77
N GLY A 212 -45.97 -24.63 -84.85
CA GLY A 212 -46.60 -25.33 -83.75
C GLY A 212 -46.43 -26.82 -83.93
N TRP A 213 -46.61 -27.54 -82.82
CA TRP A 213 -46.60 -28.99 -82.83
C TRP A 213 -48.03 -29.44 -83.14
N ARG A 214 -48.19 -30.27 -84.17
CA ARG A 214 -49.48 -30.94 -84.41
C ARG A 214 -49.57 -32.09 -83.41
N ILE A 215 -50.25 -31.84 -82.31
CA ILE A 215 -50.65 -32.89 -81.37
C ILE A 215 -51.75 -33.70 -82.07
N LYS A 216 -51.62 -35.03 -82.07
CA LYS A 216 -52.70 -35.93 -82.47
C LYS A 216 -53.62 -36.16 -81.29
#